data_AF-T0Y8L3-F1
#
_entry.id   AF-T0Y8L3-F1
#
_cell.length_a   1.000
_cell.length_b   1.000
_cell.length_c   1.000
_cell.angle_alpha   90.00
_cell.angle_beta   90.00
_cell.angle_gamma   90.00
#
_symmetry.space_group_name_H-M   'P 1'
#
loop_
_entity.id
_entity.type
_entity.pdbx_description
1 polymer ?
#
loop_
_entity_poly.entity_id
_entity_poly.type
_entity_poly.pdbx_seq_one_letter_code
_entity_poly.pdbx_strand_id
1 'polypeptide(L)'
;AFFRYSDQGCEATPETEGHAADAIALAQILFGEDYLQTHPVVLGNINSNSPLVYDGRMLGALRRFASHNQGTIVVPAMLAGAMGPVTPAGCMAELLAETLCGMALTQIVRPGSPVIFGSFVGAVSMRTGAPTFGTPEATQMIFATAQLARRLRLPCRSGGSLCSAKVVDAQAGYESAHTLLPTLLAGVNLV
;
A
#
# COMPACT_ATOMS: atom_id res chain seq x y z
N ALA A 1 12.11 -17.40 -1.76
CA ALA A 1 13.49 -16.90 -1.53
C ALA A 1 13.65 -16.22 -0.18
N PHE A 2 12.75 -15.32 0.23
CA PHE A 2 12.85 -14.54 1.47
C PHE A 2 13.19 -15.37 2.73
N PHE A 3 12.40 -16.40 3.06
CA PHE A 3 12.59 -17.22 4.26
C PHE A 3 13.93 -17.97 4.35
N ARG A 4 14.69 -18.04 3.25
CA ARG A 4 16.03 -18.62 3.26
C ARG A 4 17.09 -17.64 3.76
N TYR A 5 16.87 -16.35 3.57
CA TYR A 5 17.88 -15.31 3.75
C TYR A 5 17.54 -14.31 4.86
N SER A 6 16.33 -14.36 5.42
CA SER A 6 15.87 -13.48 6.50
C SER A 6 14.87 -14.19 7.41
N ASP A 7 14.87 -13.77 8.67
CA ASP A 7 13.95 -14.15 9.75
C ASP A 7 12.96 -13.02 10.12
N GLN A 8 12.97 -11.91 9.38
CA GLN A 8 12.07 -10.77 9.59
C GLN A 8 10.68 -11.00 8.99
N GLY A 9 9.72 -10.11 9.29
CA GLY A 9 8.42 -10.10 8.62
C GLY A 9 8.56 -9.79 7.12
N CYS A 10 7.66 -10.32 6.28
CA CYS A 10 7.74 -10.16 4.84
C CYS A 10 6.42 -9.81 4.16
N GLU A 11 6.58 -9.25 2.95
CA GLU A 11 5.52 -9.13 1.97
C GLU A 11 5.53 -10.37 1.05
N ALA A 12 4.34 -10.86 0.73
CA ALA A 12 4.10 -11.93 -0.22
C ALA A 12 3.73 -11.35 -1.58
N THR A 13 4.10 -12.05 -2.66
CA THR A 13 3.76 -11.66 -4.04
C THR A 13 2.23 -11.73 -4.26
N PRO A 14 1.54 -10.61 -4.53
CA PRO A 14 0.09 -10.58 -4.64
C PRO A 14 -0.42 -10.52 -6.10
N GLU A 15 0.44 -10.73 -7.10
CA GLU A 15 0.13 -10.44 -8.50
C GLU A 15 -1.02 -11.26 -9.10
N THR A 16 -1.31 -12.43 -8.52
CA THR A 16 -2.41 -13.32 -8.91
C THR A 16 -2.93 -14.06 -7.68
N GLU A 17 -4.13 -14.63 -7.80
CA GLU A 17 -4.67 -15.54 -6.79
C GLU A 17 -3.74 -16.75 -6.54
N GLY A 18 -3.12 -17.28 -7.59
CA GLY A 18 -2.18 -18.41 -7.49
C GLY A 18 -0.93 -18.06 -6.68
N HIS A 19 -0.34 -16.90 -6.95
CA HIS A 19 0.83 -16.43 -6.19
C HIS A 19 0.51 -16.21 -4.70
N ALA A 20 -0.67 -15.68 -4.39
CA ALA A 20 -1.13 -15.54 -3.02
C ALA A 20 -1.31 -16.91 -2.34
N ALA A 21 -1.89 -17.89 -3.04
CA ALA A 21 -2.05 -19.26 -2.54
C ALA A 21 -0.69 -19.94 -2.27
N ASP A 22 0.26 -19.82 -3.20
CA ASP A 22 1.61 -20.36 -3.04
C ASP A 22 2.35 -19.73 -1.86
N ALA A 23 2.22 -18.42 -1.67
CA ALA A 23 2.81 -17.73 -0.52
C ALA A 23 2.22 -18.21 0.81
N ILE A 24 0.90 -18.42 0.87
CA ILE A 24 0.22 -18.98 2.05
C ILE A 24 0.69 -20.42 2.29
N ALA A 25 0.81 -21.25 1.25
CA ALA A 25 1.29 -22.63 1.38
C ALA A 25 2.73 -22.68 1.92
N LEU A 26 3.61 -21.79 1.46
CA LEU A 26 4.96 -21.67 2.01
C LEU A 26 4.96 -21.22 3.48
N ALA A 27 4.09 -20.28 3.84
CA ALA A 27 3.91 -19.86 5.23
C ALA A 27 3.36 -21.01 6.11
N GLN A 28 2.46 -21.83 5.60
CA GLN A 28 1.95 -23.02 6.29
C GLN A 28 3.05 -24.07 6.51
N ILE A 29 3.94 -24.29 5.54
CA ILE A 29 5.10 -25.19 5.71
C ILE A 29 6.00 -24.70 6.84
N LEU A 30 6.24 -23.39 6.94
CA LEU A 30 7.18 -22.81 7.89
C LEU A 30 6.61 -22.69 9.31
N PHE A 31 5.36 -22.23 9.44
CA PHE A 31 4.75 -21.88 10.72
C PHE A 31 3.64 -22.84 11.19
N GLY A 32 3.11 -23.66 10.28
CA GLY A 32 1.96 -24.54 10.54
C GLY A 32 0.62 -23.86 10.28
N GLU A 33 -0.34 -24.60 9.72
CA GLU A 33 -1.67 -24.08 9.34
C GLU A 33 -2.46 -23.51 10.53
N ASP A 34 -2.43 -24.20 11.68
CA ASP A 34 -3.13 -23.77 12.90
C ASP A 34 -2.59 -22.43 13.43
N TYR A 35 -1.28 -22.19 13.30
CA TYR A 35 -0.65 -20.96 13.74
C TYR A 35 -1.17 -19.76 12.94
N LEU A 36 -1.29 -19.92 11.61
CA LEU A 36 -1.78 -18.88 10.70
C LEU A 36 -3.21 -18.43 11.01
N GLN A 37 -4.05 -19.29 11.61
CA GLN A 37 -5.44 -18.92 11.96
C GLN A 37 -5.54 -17.80 13.00
N THR A 38 -4.48 -17.58 13.77
CA THR A 38 -4.42 -16.57 14.84
C THR A 38 -3.27 -15.58 14.67
N HIS A 39 -2.26 -15.91 13.87
CA HIS A 39 -1.07 -15.08 13.66
C HIS A 39 -0.87 -14.79 12.16
N PRO A 40 -1.11 -13.55 11.71
CA PRO A 40 -0.73 -13.11 10.37
C PRO A 40 0.80 -13.08 10.27
N VAL A 41 1.36 -13.74 9.25
CA VAL A 41 2.83 -13.86 9.07
C VAL A 41 3.32 -13.24 7.77
N VAL A 42 2.42 -13.00 6.81
CA VAL A 42 2.72 -12.31 5.56
C VAL A 42 1.74 -11.16 5.31
N LEU A 43 2.21 -10.15 4.58
CA LEU A 43 1.40 -9.06 4.06
C LEU A 43 1.25 -9.20 2.54
N GLY A 44 0.04 -9.03 2.01
CA GLY A 44 -0.22 -8.89 0.58
C GLY A 44 -0.55 -7.44 0.22
N ASN A 45 0.22 -6.84 -0.68
CA ASN A 45 -0.06 -5.49 -1.18
C ASN A 45 -1.10 -5.53 -2.31
N ILE A 46 -2.27 -4.97 -2.05
CA ILE A 46 -3.41 -4.99 -2.94
C ILE A 46 -3.65 -3.59 -3.49
N ASN A 47 -3.31 -3.39 -4.75
CA ASN A 47 -3.55 -2.14 -5.43
C ASN A 47 -4.96 -2.09 -6.02
N SER A 48 -5.59 -0.91 -5.95
CA SER A 48 -6.61 -0.55 -6.92
C SER A 48 -5.94 -0.11 -8.22
N ASN A 49 -6.66 -0.30 -9.32
CA ASN A 49 -6.34 0.31 -10.60
C ASN A 49 -7.09 1.65 -10.68
N SER A 50 -6.56 2.68 -10.04
CA SER A 50 -7.19 4.00 -10.03
C SER A 50 -7.38 4.54 -11.47
N PRO A 51 -8.46 5.27 -11.79
CA PRO A 51 -9.53 5.69 -10.88
C PRO A 51 -10.64 4.64 -10.73
N LEU A 52 -10.98 4.34 -9.48
CA LEU A 52 -12.16 3.63 -8.99
C LEU A 52 -12.37 2.20 -9.51
N VAL A 53 -11.29 1.48 -9.84
CA VAL A 53 -11.37 0.08 -10.31
C VAL A 53 -10.51 -0.85 -9.45
N TYR A 54 -11.02 -2.07 -9.22
CA TYR A 54 -10.22 -3.20 -8.78
C TYR A 54 -10.31 -4.30 -9.84
N ASP A 55 -9.15 -4.79 -10.30
CA ASP A 55 -9.10 -5.89 -11.25
C ASP A 55 -9.22 -7.25 -10.57
N GLY A 56 -9.61 -8.26 -11.35
CA GLY A 56 -9.84 -9.62 -10.83
C GLY A 56 -8.60 -10.28 -10.20
N ARG A 57 -7.39 -9.92 -10.61
CA ARG A 57 -6.16 -10.51 -10.07
C ARG A 57 -5.90 -10.00 -8.66
N MET A 58 -5.97 -8.68 -8.46
CA MET A 58 -5.84 -8.06 -7.15
C MET A 58 -6.96 -8.49 -6.20
N LEU A 59 -8.20 -8.60 -6.69
CA LEU A 59 -9.33 -9.11 -5.89
C LEU A 59 -9.17 -10.59 -5.50
N GLY A 60 -8.62 -11.42 -6.40
CA GLY A 60 -8.32 -12.82 -6.12
C GLY A 60 -7.29 -12.95 -5.01
N ALA A 61 -6.17 -12.23 -5.11
CA ALA A 61 -5.14 -12.21 -4.08
C ALA A 61 -5.67 -11.69 -2.72
N LEU A 62 -6.45 -10.60 -2.73
CA LEU A 62 -7.10 -10.06 -1.53
C LEU A 62 -7.96 -11.12 -0.83
N ARG A 63 -8.83 -11.80 -1.57
CA ARG A 63 -9.70 -12.85 -1.02
C ARG A 63 -8.87 -13.99 -0.42
N ARG A 64 -7.75 -14.36 -1.05
CA ARG A 64 -6.87 -15.42 -0.54
C ARG A 64 -6.21 -15.05 0.77
N PHE A 65 -5.55 -13.89 0.84
CA PHE A 65 -4.92 -13.44 2.08
C PHE A 65 -5.97 -13.27 3.20
N ALA A 66 -7.09 -12.60 2.92
CA ALA A 66 -8.12 -12.35 3.93
C ALA A 66 -8.77 -13.64 4.45
N SER A 67 -9.11 -14.61 3.58
CA SER A 67 -9.70 -15.89 4.01
C SER A 67 -8.77 -16.72 4.90
N HIS A 68 -7.45 -16.54 4.77
CA HIS A 68 -6.43 -17.27 5.54
C HIS A 68 -5.84 -16.44 6.70
N ASN A 69 -6.51 -15.37 7.13
CA ASN A 69 -6.05 -14.51 8.22
C ASN A 69 -4.65 -13.90 7.99
N GLN A 70 -4.27 -13.73 6.73
CA GLN A 70 -3.03 -13.03 6.37
C GLN A 70 -3.32 -11.56 6.11
N GLY A 71 -2.35 -10.70 6.39
CA GLY A 71 -2.58 -9.27 6.36
C GLY A 71 -2.63 -8.74 4.93
N THR A 72 -3.42 -7.71 4.71
CA THR A 72 -3.50 -7.02 3.41
C THR A 72 -3.18 -5.54 3.57
N ILE A 73 -2.51 -4.95 2.59
CA ILE A 73 -2.29 -3.51 2.50
C ILE A 73 -3.09 -3.04 1.30
N VAL A 74 -4.15 -2.27 1.51
CA VAL A 74 -4.99 -1.77 0.40
C VAL A 74 -4.40 -0.45 -0.07
N VAL A 75 -3.80 -0.41 -1.26
CA VAL A 75 -2.97 0.70 -1.73
C VAL A 75 -3.48 1.28 -3.06
N PRO A 76 -4.31 2.33 -3.01
CA PRO A 76 -4.49 3.19 -4.17
C PRO A 76 -3.21 3.89 -4.61
N ALA A 77 -2.97 3.90 -5.92
CA ALA A 77 -1.83 4.54 -6.55
C ALA A 77 -2.26 5.84 -7.24
N MET A 78 -2.08 6.95 -6.53
CA MET A 78 -2.50 8.28 -6.92
C MET A 78 -1.34 9.11 -7.44
N LEU A 79 -1.38 9.41 -8.73
CA LEU A 79 -0.59 10.47 -9.34
C LEU A 79 -1.52 11.61 -9.71
N ALA A 80 -1.47 12.71 -8.93
CA ALA A 80 -2.31 13.88 -9.13
C ALA A 80 -2.15 14.43 -10.56
N GLY A 81 -3.26 14.56 -11.28
CA GLY A 81 -3.31 15.00 -12.67
C GLY A 81 -3.24 13.88 -13.71
N ALA A 82 -3.13 12.61 -13.30
CA ALA A 82 -3.19 11.45 -14.19
C ALA A 82 -4.21 10.40 -13.71
N MET A 83 -3.93 9.78 -12.57
CA MET A 83 -4.77 8.70 -12.02
C MET A 83 -5.89 9.21 -11.12
N GLY A 84 -5.82 10.49 -10.74
CA GLY A 84 -6.86 11.19 -9.99
C GLY A 84 -6.84 12.69 -10.32
N PRO A 85 -7.70 13.48 -9.66
CA PRO A 85 -7.77 14.93 -9.87
C PRO A 85 -6.41 15.62 -9.68
N VAL A 86 -6.22 16.79 -10.28
CA VAL A 86 -4.96 17.55 -10.10
C VAL A 86 -4.83 18.14 -8.68
N THR A 87 -5.93 18.24 -7.93
CA THR A 87 -5.94 18.82 -6.58
C THR A 87 -5.70 17.77 -5.51
N PRO A 88 -4.85 18.03 -4.49
CA PRO A 88 -4.63 17.09 -3.39
C PRO A 88 -5.92 16.67 -2.69
N ALA A 89 -6.85 17.58 -2.46
CA ALA A 89 -8.14 17.26 -1.83
C ALA A 89 -8.98 16.29 -2.68
N GLY A 90 -8.98 16.45 -4.01
CA GLY A 90 -9.66 15.55 -4.94
C GLY A 90 -9.03 14.15 -4.92
N CYS A 91 -7.70 14.07 -5.00
CA CYS A 91 -6.98 12.81 -4.85
C CYS A 91 -7.29 12.11 -3.53
N MET A 92 -7.31 12.84 -2.41
CA MET A 92 -7.58 12.25 -1.10
C MET A 92 -9.01 11.74 -0.95
N ALA A 93 -9.99 12.39 -1.58
CA ALA A 93 -11.37 11.91 -1.58
C ALA A 93 -11.50 10.59 -2.35
N GLU A 94 -10.88 10.50 -3.53
CA GLU A 94 -10.88 9.30 -4.35
C GLU A 94 -10.09 8.15 -3.69
N LEU A 95 -8.89 8.46 -3.17
CA LEU A 95 -8.07 7.51 -2.42
C LEU A 95 -8.83 6.92 -1.23
N LEU A 96 -9.54 7.77 -0.47
CA LEU A 96 -10.35 7.32 0.65
C LEU A 96 -11.46 6.36 0.18
N ALA A 97 -12.14 6.67 -0.92
CA ALA A 97 -13.19 5.82 -1.47
C ALA A 97 -12.66 4.45 -1.90
N GLU A 98 -11.55 4.42 -2.65
CA GLU A 98 -10.93 3.18 -3.11
C GLU A 98 -10.41 2.32 -1.95
N THR A 99 -9.75 2.96 -0.98
CA THR A 99 -9.20 2.26 0.18
C THR A 99 -10.35 1.66 1.01
N LEU A 100 -11.38 2.44 1.32
CA LEU A 100 -12.54 1.94 2.07
C LEU A 100 -13.24 0.79 1.34
N CYS A 101 -13.36 0.84 0.01
CA CYS A 101 -13.95 -0.24 -0.78
C CYS A 101 -13.15 -1.55 -0.66
N GLY A 102 -11.83 -1.49 -0.89
CA GLY A 102 -10.97 -2.66 -0.77
C GLY A 102 -10.96 -3.23 0.65
N MET A 103 -10.88 -2.36 1.65
CA MET A 103 -10.91 -2.76 3.07
C MET A 103 -12.25 -3.36 3.49
N ALA A 104 -13.38 -2.80 3.04
CA ALA A 104 -14.68 -3.38 3.30
C ALA A 104 -14.77 -4.81 2.73
N LEU A 105 -14.20 -5.04 1.55
CA LEU A 105 -14.14 -6.38 0.97
C LEU A 105 -13.34 -7.37 1.83
N THR A 106 -12.21 -6.97 2.43
CA THR A 106 -11.46 -7.88 3.32
C THR A 106 -12.34 -8.32 4.50
N GLN A 107 -13.12 -7.39 5.07
CA GLN A 107 -14.01 -7.69 6.19
C GLN A 107 -15.24 -8.50 5.80
N ILE A 108 -15.74 -8.36 4.56
CA ILE A 108 -16.80 -9.22 4.01
C ILE A 108 -16.28 -10.65 3.82
N VAL A 109 -15.03 -10.83 3.38
CA VAL A 109 -14.42 -12.15 3.19
C VAL A 109 -14.17 -12.84 4.52
N ARG A 110 -13.58 -12.13 5.49
CA ARG A 110 -13.34 -12.63 6.84
C ARG A 110 -13.40 -11.47 7.83
N PRO A 111 -14.46 -11.37 8.65
CA PRO A 111 -14.52 -10.36 9.71
C PRO A 111 -13.31 -10.47 10.64
N GLY A 112 -12.64 -9.34 10.88
CA GLY A 112 -11.42 -9.29 11.69
C GLY A 112 -10.13 -9.55 10.91
N SER A 113 -10.20 -9.76 9.58
CA SER A 113 -8.99 -9.89 8.75
C SER A 113 -8.09 -8.66 8.92
N PRO A 114 -6.78 -8.84 9.18
CA PRO A 114 -5.85 -7.73 9.32
C PRO A 114 -5.74 -6.95 8.01
N VAL A 115 -5.86 -5.63 8.11
CA VAL A 115 -5.82 -4.75 6.94
C VAL A 115 -5.19 -3.40 7.29
N ILE A 116 -4.35 -2.90 6.38
CA ILE A 116 -3.62 -1.64 6.51
C ILE A 116 -4.16 -0.66 5.47
N PHE A 117 -4.46 0.56 5.92
CA PHE A 117 -4.82 1.68 5.06
C PHE A 117 -3.57 2.13 4.31
N GLY A 118 -3.51 1.87 3.01
CA GLY A 118 -2.36 2.15 2.18
C GLY A 118 -2.56 3.34 1.25
N SER A 119 -1.45 3.90 0.82
CA SER A 119 -1.41 4.92 -0.23
C SER A 119 -0.08 4.88 -0.95
N PHE A 120 -0.11 5.16 -2.25
CA PHE A 120 1.04 5.59 -3.02
C PHE A 120 0.66 6.91 -3.66
N VAL A 121 1.24 8.01 -3.21
CA VAL A 121 0.83 9.37 -3.58
C VAL A 121 1.99 10.14 -4.21
N GLY A 122 1.72 10.79 -5.33
CA GLY A 122 2.67 11.60 -6.07
C GLY A 122 1.96 12.55 -7.01
N ALA A 123 2.73 13.25 -7.84
CA ALA A 123 2.20 14.14 -8.87
C ALA A 123 2.83 13.81 -10.21
N VAL A 124 2.26 14.32 -11.30
CA VAL A 124 2.91 14.29 -12.62
C VAL A 124 3.49 15.65 -13.00
N SER A 125 4.58 15.64 -13.74
CA SER A 125 5.11 16.83 -14.40
C SER A 125 4.15 17.25 -15.51
N MET A 126 3.56 18.45 -15.42
CA MET A 126 2.68 18.99 -16.47
C MET A 126 3.40 19.21 -17.81
N ARG A 127 4.74 19.26 -17.82
CA ARG A 127 5.53 19.40 -19.04
C ARG A 127 5.72 18.07 -19.78
N THR A 128 5.93 16.99 -19.03
CA THR A 128 6.39 15.71 -19.60
C THR A 128 5.43 14.55 -19.37
N GLY A 129 4.44 14.70 -18.50
CA GLY A 129 3.56 13.63 -18.02
C GLY A 129 4.25 12.62 -17.10
N ALA A 130 5.54 12.78 -16.81
CA ALA A 130 6.30 11.82 -16.03
C ALA A 130 5.95 11.89 -14.53
N PRO A 131 5.98 10.76 -13.80
CA PRO A 131 5.85 10.75 -12.34
C PRO A 131 6.95 11.59 -11.66
N THR A 132 6.53 12.37 -10.66
CA THR A 132 7.38 13.24 -9.85
C THR A 132 7.18 12.98 -8.36
N PHE A 133 8.30 12.95 -7.63
CA PHE A 133 8.33 12.73 -6.18
C PHE A 133 9.05 13.89 -5.48
N GLY A 134 8.96 13.93 -4.15
CA GLY A 134 9.52 15.04 -3.37
C GLY A 134 8.77 16.37 -3.53
N THR A 135 7.59 16.36 -4.14
CA THR A 135 6.80 17.59 -4.34
C THR A 135 5.95 17.95 -3.12
N PRO A 136 5.56 19.23 -2.97
CA PRO A 136 4.68 19.67 -1.89
C PRO A 136 3.31 18.97 -1.89
N GLU A 137 2.75 18.67 -3.07
CA GLU A 137 1.45 17.99 -3.20
C GLU A 137 1.52 16.57 -2.63
N ALA A 138 2.59 15.83 -2.96
CA ALA A 138 2.82 14.50 -2.41
C ALA A 138 2.99 14.55 -0.89
N THR A 139 3.72 15.54 -0.39
CA THR A 139 3.90 15.78 1.06
C THR A 139 2.58 16.00 1.78
N GLN A 140 1.70 16.86 1.23
CA GLN A 140 0.38 17.11 1.79
C GLN A 140 -0.48 15.83 1.81
N MET A 141 -0.43 15.05 0.73
CA MET A 141 -1.17 13.79 0.64
C MET A 141 -0.67 12.75 1.65
N ILE A 142 0.64 12.66 1.91
CA ILE A 142 1.20 11.77 2.95
C ILE A 142 0.62 12.13 4.34
N PHE A 143 0.63 13.41 4.71
CA PHE A 143 0.04 13.85 5.98
C PHE A 143 -1.46 13.57 6.05
N ALA A 144 -2.20 13.83 4.97
CA ALA A 144 -3.63 13.60 4.91
C ALA A 144 -3.98 12.11 5.04
N THR A 145 -3.24 11.22 4.35
CA THR A 145 -3.39 9.76 4.48
C THR A 145 -3.29 9.32 5.93
N ALA A 146 -2.23 9.74 6.63
CA ALA A 146 -2.02 9.32 8.01
C ALA A 146 -3.11 9.84 8.95
N GLN A 147 -3.62 11.06 8.72
CA GLN A 147 -4.74 11.61 9.48
C GLN A 147 -6.05 10.85 9.22
N LEU A 148 -6.34 10.49 7.96
CA LEU A 148 -7.51 9.69 7.61
C LEU A 148 -7.45 8.28 8.22
N ALA A 149 -6.31 7.61 8.10
CA ALA A 149 -6.09 6.30 8.70
C ALA A 149 -6.30 6.32 10.22
N ARG A 150 -5.78 7.34 10.93
CA ARG A 150 -6.03 7.53 12.37
C ARG A 150 -7.50 7.75 12.71
N ARG A 151 -8.23 8.54 11.91
CA ARG A 151 -9.68 8.77 12.12
C ARG A 151 -10.47 7.46 12.00
N LEU A 152 -10.04 6.57 11.11
CA LEU A 152 -10.62 5.25 10.92
C LEU A 152 -10.07 4.20 11.90
N ARG A 153 -9.09 4.56 12.74
CA ARG A 153 -8.39 3.68 13.70
C ARG A 153 -7.70 2.49 13.03
N LEU A 154 -7.07 2.76 11.90
CA LEU A 154 -6.36 1.76 11.10
C LEU A 154 -4.86 2.05 11.05
N PRO A 155 -4.00 1.03 10.93
CA PRO A 155 -2.60 1.24 10.57
C PRO A 155 -2.48 1.90 9.20
N CYS A 156 -1.48 2.76 9.04
CA CYS A 156 -1.22 3.54 7.84
C CYS A 156 0.05 3.06 7.13
N ARG A 157 -0.01 2.94 5.80
CA ARG A 157 1.14 2.78 4.90
C ARG A 157 1.21 3.93 3.90
N SER A 158 2.32 4.69 3.88
CA SER A 158 2.50 5.84 2.97
C SER A 158 3.95 6.32 2.87
N GLY A 159 4.26 7.00 1.76
CA GLY A 159 5.53 7.68 1.50
C GLY A 159 6.74 6.74 1.46
N GLY A 160 7.82 7.09 2.15
CA GLY A 160 9.12 6.40 2.07
C GLY A 160 10.19 7.25 1.40
N SER A 161 11.25 6.63 0.88
CA SER A 161 12.38 7.34 0.23
C SER A 161 12.21 7.42 -1.28
N LEU A 162 11.14 8.06 -1.75
CA LEU A 162 10.75 8.06 -3.17
C LEU A 162 11.47 9.18 -3.96
N CYS A 163 12.01 8.85 -5.14
CA CYS A 163 12.62 9.83 -6.04
C CYS A 163 12.40 9.45 -7.52
N SER A 164 12.45 10.46 -8.39
CA SER A 164 12.39 10.36 -9.85
C SER A 164 13.77 10.45 -10.50
N ALA A 165 14.83 10.60 -9.70
CA ALA A 165 16.21 10.60 -10.17
C ALA A 165 16.58 9.26 -10.82
N LYS A 166 17.47 9.30 -11.82
CA LYS A 166 17.95 8.09 -12.54
C LYS A 166 19.26 7.55 -11.96
N VAL A 167 19.89 8.32 -11.08
CA VAL A 167 21.17 8.03 -10.44
C VAL A 167 21.10 8.51 -8.99
N VAL A 168 22.01 8.03 -8.15
CA VAL A 168 22.10 8.42 -6.74
C VAL A 168 22.85 9.75 -6.62
N ASP A 169 22.17 10.83 -7.00
CA ASP A 169 22.70 12.20 -6.98
C ASP A 169 21.97 13.08 -5.94
N ALA A 170 22.18 14.39 -6.01
CA ALA A 170 21.53 15.35 -5.14
C ALA A 170 20.00 15.38 -5.32
N GLN A 171 19.49 15.11 -6.52
CA GLN A 171 18.04 15.01 -6.75
C GLN A 171 17.47 13.82 -6.00
N ALA A 172 18.13 12.65 -6.09
CA ALA A 172 17.72 11.48 -5.32
C ALA A 172 17.70 11.78 -3.82
N GLY A 173 18.77 12.39 -3.29
CA GLY A 173 18.85 12.76 -1.87
C GLY A 173 17.74 13.71 -1.43
N TYR A 174 17.46 14.77 -2.21
CA TYR A 174 16.44 15.76 -1.88
C TYR A 174 15.03 15.17 -1.93
N GLU A 175 14.67 14.47 -3.01
CA GLU A 175 13.31 13.93 -3.20
C GLU A 175 13.01 12.83 -2.19
N SER A 176 13.97 11.94 -1.93
CA SER A 176 13.84 10.90 -0.90
C SER A 176 13.69 11.52 0.49
N ALA A 177 14.46 12.55 0.83
CA ALA A 177 14.31 13.24 2.12
C ALA A 177 12.94 13.93 2.25
N HIS A 178 12.46 14.56 1.17
CA HIS A 178 11.17 15.25 1.13
C HIS A 178 9.96 14.31 1.13
N THR A 179 10.16 13.02 0.95
CA THR A 179 9.10 12.01 1.12
C THR A 179 9.23 11.27 2.45
N LEU A 180 10.46 10.99 2.90
CA LEU A 180 10.71 10.26 4.14
C LEU A 180 10.44 11.09 5.40
N LEU A 181 10.82 12.38 5.41
CA LEU A 181 10.58 13.26 6.56
C LEU A 181 9.08 13.42 6.84
N PRO A 182 8.21 13.72 5.86
CA PRO A 182 6.77 13.70 6.07
C PRO A 182 6.24 12.34 6.53
N THR A 183 6.73 11.23 5.98
CA THR A 183 6.33 9.89 6.43
C THR A 183 6.55 9.70 7.94
N LEU A 184 7.74 10.08 8.42
CA LEU A 184 8.08 10.01 9.84
C LEU A 184 7.19 10.94 10.67
N LEU A 185 7.11 12.22 10.29
CA LEU A 185 6.35 13.24 11.02
C LEU A 185 4.84 12.97 11.01
N ALA A 186 4.32 12.33 9.96
CA ALA A 186 2.91 11.97 9.85
C ALA A 186 2.54 10.78 10.74
N GLY A 187 3.52 10.04 11.28
CA GLY A 187 3.28 8.85 12.10
C GLY A 187 2.76 7.66 11.30
N VAL A 188 3.34 7.43 10.12
CA VAL A 188 3.05 6.25 9.28
C VAL A 188 3.54 4.98 9.99
N ASN A 189 2.74 3.91 9.96
CA ASN A 189 3.03 2.66 10.68
C ASN A 189 3.91 1.69 9.89
N LEU A 190 3.74 1.67 8.57
CA LEU A 190 4.50 0.83 7.64
C LEU A 190 4.98 1.70 6.48
N VAL A 191 6.27 1.64 6.16
CA VAL A 191 6.90 2.47 5.12
C VAL A 191 7.38 1.57 4.00
#